data_AF-A0A6N7LTK9-F1
#
_entry.id   AF-A0A6N7LTK9-F1
#
_cell.length_a   1.000
_cell.length_b   1.000
_cell.length_c   1.000
_cell.angle_alpha   90.00
_cell.angle_beta   90.00
_cell.angle_gamma   90.00
#
_symmetry.space_group_name_H-M   'P 1'
#
loop_
_entity.id
_entity.type
_entity.pdbx_description
1 polymer ?
#
loop_
_entity_poly.entity_id
_entity_poly.type
_entity_poly.pdbx_seq_one_letter_code
_entity_poly.pdbx_strand_id
1 'polypeptide(L)'
;MKRSLTVPACLLLLSPFIQATELTPGRWTLSMEMEAPGIPENMRTRVQQDCMSADDASDLEASMKNKWKEDNCSNTKLKRNGDTLTWSADCTMPGTSAQTRVSGKMVVHDRKHYTSEMTMKGNNQQMKTRIEGEWAGECEN
;
A
#
# COMPACT_ATOMS: atom_id res chain seq x y z
N MET A 1 -24.80 -28.65 -56.39
CA MET A 1 -23.68 -29.07 -55.53
C MET A 1 -23.38 -27.93 -54.56
N LYS A 2 -23.44 -28.22 -53.25
CA LYS A 2 -23.43 -27.26 -52.13
C LYS A 2 -22.04 -26.63 -51.98
N ARG A 3 -21.95 -25.30 -51.99
CA ARG A 3 -20.75 -24.57 -51.57
C ARG A 3 -21.03 -23.97 -50.19
N SER A 4 -20.49 -24.63 -49.18
CA SER A 4 -20.63 -24.26 -47.77
C SER A 4 -19.97 -22.91 -47.50
N LEU A 5 -20.72 -21.99 -46.89
CA LEU A 5 -20.17 -20.79 -46.25
C LEU A 5 -19.45 -21.20 -44.97
N THR A 6 -18.16 -20.92 -44.87
CA THR A 6 -17.41 -20.99 -43.62
C THR A 6 -17.40 -19.60 -42.99
N VAL A 7 -18.15 -19.42 -41.90
CA VAL A 7 -18.10 -18.22 -41.05
C VAL A 7 -16.95 -18.41 -40.06
N PRO A 8 -15.92 -17.55 -40.05
CA PRO A 8 -14.90 -17.64 -39.00
C PRO A 8 -15.48 -17.02 -37.73
N ALA A 9 -15.72 -17.86 -36.72
CA ALA A 9 -16.08 -17.45 -35.38
C ALA A 9 -14.85 -16.79 -34.72
N CYS A 10 -14.75 -15.46 -34.80
CA CYS A 10 -13.84 -14.68 -33.97
C CYS A 10 -14.28 -14.80 -32.51
N LEU A 11 -13.63 -15.67 -31.74
CA LEU A 11 -13.66 -15.62 -30.28
C LEU A 11 -12.96 -14.34 -29.81
N LEU A 12 -13.76 -13.31 -29.52
CA LEU A 12 -13.32 -12.14 -28.76
C LEU A 12 -12.99 -12.58 -27.34
N LEU A 13 -11.69 -12.73 -27.05
CA LEU A 13 -11.16 -12.86 -25.70
C LEU A 13 -11.42 -11.54 -24.96
N LEU A 14 -12.54 -11.47 -24.24
CA LEU A 14 -12.77 -10.44 -23.23
C LEU A 14 -11.84 -10.73 -22.06
N SER A 15 -10.60 -10.25 -22.14
CA SER A 15 -9.74 -10.17 -20.95
C SER A 15 -10.38 -9.21 -19.96
N PRO A 16 -10.70 -9.64 -18.72
CA PRO A 16 -11.10 -8.70 -17.69
C PRO A 16 -9.88 -7.80 -17.41
N PHE A 17 -10.00 -6.53 -17.78
CA PHE A 17 -9.12 -5.50 -17.21
C PHE A 17 -9.42 -5.45 -15.73
N ILE A 18 -8.59 -6.11 -14.92
CA ILE A 18 -8.57 -5.91 -13.47
C ILE A 18 -8.08 -4.47 -13.28
N GLN A 19 -9.02 -3.54 -13.19
CA GLN A 19 -8.71 -2.16 -12.85
C GLN A 19 -8.30 -2.12 -11.38
N ALA A 20 -7.17 -1.50 -11.10
CA ALA A 20 -6.71 -1.26 -9.75
C ALA A 20 -7.68 -0.33 -9.03
N THR A 21 -8.10 -0.69 -7.81
CA THR A 21 -9.00 0.15 -7.01
C THR A 21 -8.28 1.39 -6.51
N GLU A 22 -8.81 2.56 -6.85
CA GLU A 22 -8.38 3.84 -6.31
C GLU A 22 -9.04 4.11 -4.96
N LEU A 23 -8.29 4.71 -4.04
CA LEU A 23 -8.82 5.09 -2.74
C LEU A 23 -9.67 6.36 -2.84
N THR A 24 -10.46 6.62 -1.80
CA THR A 24 -11.25 7.84 -1.66
C THR A 24 -10.39 8.90 -0.97
N PRO A 25 -10.25 10.11 -1.54
CA PRO A 25 -9.59 11.21 -0.84
C PRO A 25 -10.36 11.61 0.42
N GLY A 26 -9.67 12.21 1.38
CA GLY A 26 -10.25 12.65 2.65
C GLY A 26 -9.48 12.12 3.86
N ARG A 27 -10.14 12.17 5.01
CA ARG A 27 -9.59 11.74 6.29
C ARG A 27 -9.72 10.23 6.43
N TRP A 28 -8.64 9.59 6.85
CA TRP A 28 -8.58 8.15 7.12
C TRP A 28 -8.22 7.90 8.58
N THR A 29 -8.83 6.90 9.19
CA THR A 29 -8.42 6.35 10.47
C THR A 29 -7.52 5.15 10.22
N LEU A 30 -6.33 5.16 10.81
CA LEU A 30 -5.33 4.12 10.69
C LEU A 30 -5.16 3.45 12.05
N SER A 31 -5.61 2.20 12.17
CA SER A 31 -5.41 1.37 13.34
C SER A 31 -4.18 0.51 13.14
N MET A 32 -3.16 0.72 13.96
CA MET A 32 -1.85 0.07 13.83
C MET A 32 -1.60 -0.85 15.00
N GLU A 33 -1.15 -2.06 14.70
CA GLU A 33 -0.70 -3.05 15.67
C GLU A 33 0.78 -3.35 15.45
N MET A 34 1.60 -3.15 16.48
CA MET A 34 3.05 -3.28 16.44
C MET A 34 3.51 -4.48 17.26
N GLU A 35 4.36 -5.30 16.64
CA GLU A 35 4.98 -6.47 17.25
C GLU A 35 6.50 -6.36 17.15
N ALA A 36 7.14 -6.09 18.29
CA ALA A 36 8.58 -6.22 18.46
C ALA A 36 8.92 -6.61 19.92
N PRO A 37 10.10 -7.22 20.18
CA PRO A 37 10.61 -7.40 21.52
C PRO A 37 10.77 -6.06 22.25
N GLY A 38 10.40 -6.00 23.53
CA GLY A 38 10.62 -4.81 24.37
C GLY A 38 9.62 -3.66 24.18
N ILE A 39 8.65 -3.76 23.28
CA ILE A 39 7.55 -2.77 23.17
C ILE A 39 6.52 -3.02 24.30
N PRO A 40 6.20 -2.00 25.13
CA PRO A 40 5.14 -2.08 26.14
C PRO A 40 3.75 -2.34 25.54
N GLU A 41 2.88 -3.06 26.26
CA GLU A 41 1.55 -3.43 25.77
C GLU A 41 0.69 -2.21 25.40
N ASN A 42 0.74 -1.16 26.22
CA ASN A 42 0.05 0.10 25.98
C ASN A 42 0.60 0.90 24.79
N MET A 43 1.70 0.45 24.16
CA MET A 43 2.29 1.04 22.96
C MET A 43 2.04 0.20 21.70
N ARG A 44 1.59 -1.06 21.83
CA ARG A 44 1.42 -1.97 20.69
C ARG A 44 0.30 -1.55 19.75
N THR A 45 -0.77 -0.98 20.29
CA THR A 45 -1.90 -0.53 19.48
C THR A 45 -1.95 0.99 19.46
N ARG A 46 -2.05 1.56 18.26
CA ARG A 46 -2.14 3.01 18.05
C ARG A 46 -3.19 3.28 16.99
N VAL A 47 -4.02 4.29 17.22
CA VAL A 47 -4.94 4.81 16.21
C VAL A 47 -4.50 6.23 15.90
N GLN A 48 -4.33 6.54 14.61
CA GLN A 48 -4.08 7.89 14.14
C GLN A 48 -5.04 8.24 13.01
N GLN A 49 -5.20 9.53 12.75
CA GLN A 49 -5.96 10.02 11.61
C GLN A 49 -5.05 10.85 10.71
N ASP A 50 -5.12 10.58 9.42
CA ASP A 50 -4.35 11.29 8.41
C ASP A 50 -5.25 11.72 7.24
N CYS A 51 -4.90 12.85 6.64
CA CYS A 51 -5.55 13.34 5.44
C CYS A 51 -4.83 12.85 4.19
N MET A 52 -5.59 12.23 3.29
CA MET A 52 -5.13 11.75 2.00
C MET A 52 -5.65 12.67 0.89
N SER A 53 -4.73 13.21 0.09
CA SER A 53 -5.08 14.06 -1.05
C SER A 53 -5.69 13.25 -2.20
N ALA A 54 -6.31 13.95 -3.17
CA ALA A 54 -6.83 13.31 -4.39
C ALA A 54 -5.71 12.68 -5.24
N ASP A 55 -4.55 13.33 -5.31
CA ASP A 55 -3.39 12.83 -6.04
C ASP A 55 -2.84 11.56 -5.38
N ASP A 56 -2.77 11.54 -4.05
CA ASP A 56 -2.33 10.36 -3.30
C ASP A 56 -3.31 9.18 -3.45
N ALA A 57 -4.61 9.46 -3.42
CA ALA A 57 -5.66 8.44 -3.47
C ALA A 57 -5.79 7.79 -4.87
N SER A 58 -5.52 8.55 -5.92
CA SER A 58 -5.59 8.09 -7.32
C SER A 58 -4.34 7.34 -7.78
N ASP A 59 -3.15 7.67 -7.25
CA ASP A 59 -1.92 6.96 -7.56
C ASP A 59 -1.10 6.63 -6.31
N LEU A 60 -1.51 5.53 -5.64
CA LEU A 60 -0.79 4.99 -4.48
C LEU A 60 0.68 4.67 -4.79
N GLU A 61 1.01 4.30 -6.03
CA GLU A 61 2.39 4.00 -6.38
C GLU A 61 3.25 5.26 -6.38
N ALA A 62 2.78 6.31 -7.06
CA ALA A 62 3.45 7.60 -7.11
C ALA A 62 3.53 8.22 -5.72
N SER A 63 2.42 8.19 -4.96
CA SER A 63 2.37 8.69 -3.59
C SER A 63 3.46 8.06 -2.71
N MET A 64 3.55 6.73 -2.71
CA MET A 64 4.56 6.05 -1.89
C MET A 64 5.99 6.30 -2.39
N LYS A 65 6.21 6.35 -3.71
CA LYS A 65 7.52 6.72 -4.28
C LYS A 65 7.94 8.14 -3.87
N ASN A 66 7.01 9.08 -3.78
CA ASN A 66 7.29 10.46 -3.38
C ASN A 66 7.64 10.53 -1.90
N LYS A 67 6.83 9.93 -1.02
CA LYS A 67 7.13 9.86 0.43
C LYS A 67 8.50 9.25 0.71
N TRP A 68 8.87 8.18 0.02
CA TRP A 68 10.19 7.56 0.21
C TRP A 68 11.37 8.42 -0.19
N LYS A 69 11.19 9.32 -1.18
CA LYS A 69 12.23 10.29 -1.52
C LYS A 69 12.40 11.33 -0.41
N GLU A 70 11.29 11.75 0.21
CA GLU A 70 11.29 12.68 1.34
C GLU A 70 11.92 12.05 2.59
N ASP A 71 11.67 10.76 2.83
CA ASP A 71 12.15 9.99 3.99
C ASP A 71 13.60 9.45 3.85
N ASN A 72 14.36 9.91 2.85
CA ASN A 72 15.73 9.45 2.58
C ASN A 72 15.86 7.92 2.43
N CYS A 73 14.89 7.28 1.77
CA CYS A 73 14.93 5.87 1.44
C CYS A 73 15.55 5.63 0.05
N SER A 74 16.28 4.53 -0.09
CA SER A 74 16.97 4.08 -1.29
C SER A 74 16.64 2.61 -1.62
N ASN A 75 17.17 2.09 -2.75
CA ASN A 75 16.95 0.71 -3.20
C ASN A 75 15.47 0.29 -3.22
N THR A 76 14.61 1.23 -3.64
CA THR A 76 13.17 1.09 -3.61
C THR A 76 12.73 0.05 -4.65
N LYS A 77 11.88 -0.87 -4.23
CA LYS A 77 11.16 -1.81 -5.09
C LYS A 77 9.69 -1.59 -4.83
N LEU A 78 8.93 -1.39 -5.90
CA LEU A 78 7.50 -1.19 -5.83
C LEU A 78 6.84 -1.97 -6.96
N LYS A 79 5.78 -2.71 -6.64
CA LYS A 79 5.00 -3.45 -7.61
C LYS A 79 3.54 -3.47 -7.19
N ARG A 80 2.66 -3.02 -8.09
CA ARG A 80 1.22 -3.25 -8.00
C ARG A 80 0.78 -4.43 -8.86
N ASN A 81 -0.15 -5.22 -8.32
CA ASN A 81 -0.87 -6.27 -9.03
C ASN A 81 -2.34 -6.20 -8.62
N GLY A 82 -3.17 -5.58 -9.46
CA GLY A 82 -4.56 -5.25 -9.13
C GLY A 82 -4.63 -4.39 -7.85
N ASP A 83 -5.30 -4.91 -6.84
CA ASP A 83 -5.48 -4.24 -5.55
C ASP A 83 -4.37 -4.50 -4.53
N THR A 84 -3.39 -5.32 -4.88
CA THR A 84 -2.24 -5.59 -4.00
C THR A 84 -1.04 -4.76 -4.41
N LEU A 85 -0.54 -3.95 -3.48
CA LEU A 85 0.72 -3.25 -3.61
C LEU A 85 1.77 -3.95 -2.76
N THR A 86 2.97 -4.19 -3.30
CA THR A 86 4.10 -4.79 -2.56
C THR A 86 5.33 -3.96 -2.73
N TRP A 87 6.10 -3.82 -1.65
CA TRP A 87 7.19 -2.86 -1.64
C TRP A 87 8.32 -3.20 -0.69
N SER A 88 9.48 -2.62 -0.96
CA SER A 88 10.60 -2.60 -0.02
C SER A 88 11.54 -1.43 -0.29
N ALA A 89 12.18 -0.92 0.75
CA ALA A 89 13.18 0.15 0.65
C ALA A 89 14.21 0.03 1.77
N ASP A 90 15.39 0.60 1.57
CA ASP A 90 16.40 0.80 2.61
C ASP A 90 16.35 2.26 3.06
N CYS A 91 15.99 2.51 4.32
CA CYS A 91 15.79 3.84 4.87
C CYS A 91 16.80 4.11 6.00
N THR A 92 17.26 5.35 6.08
CA THR A 92 18.08 5.81 7.20
C THR A 92 17.16 6.35 8.30
N MET A 93 17.29 5.86 9.53
CA MET A 93 16.44 6.35 10.63
C MET A 93 16.69 7.85 10.88
N PRO A 94 15.64 8.69 10.96
CA PRO A 94 15.78 10.12 11.19
C PRO A 94 16.65 10.43 12.41
N GLY A 95 17.58 11.38 12.26
CA GLY A 95 18.50 11.78 13.33
C GLY A 95 19.62 10.77 13.66
N THR A 96 19.76 9.69 12.89
CA THR A 96 20.82 8.69 13.08
C THR A 96 21.47 8.30 11.73
N SER A 97 22.56 7.55 11.77
CA SER A 97 23.15 6.89 10.59
C SER A 97 22.70 5.44 10.41
N ALA A 98 21.78 4.97 11.25
CA ALA A 98 21.37 3.57 11.27
C ALA A 98 20.49 3.25 10.05
N GLN A 99 20.92 2.23 9.30
CA GLN A 99 20.19 1.71 8.15
C GLN A 99 19.13 0.71 8.60
N THR A 100 17.94 0.84 8.01
CA THR A 100 16.82 -0.07 8.21
C THR A 100 16.29 -0.53 6.87
N ARG A 101 15.90 -1.79 6.76
CA ARG A 101 15.17 -2.29 5.61
C ARG A 101 13.69 -2.40 5.96
N VAL A 102 12.87 -1.69 5.19
CA VAL A 102 11.40 -1.73 5.30
C VAL A 102 10.86 -2.54 4.12
N SER A 103 9.89 -3.39 4.38
CA SER A 103 9.19 -4.15 3.35
C SER A 103 7.75 -4.38 3.76
N GLY A 104 6.83 -4.48 2.81
CA GLY A 104 5.43 -4.67 3.13
C GLY A 104 4.54 -4.99 1.94
N LYS A 105 3.28 -5.18 2.26
CA LYS A 105 2.18 -5.45 1.33
C LYS A 105 0.93 -4.73 1.80
N MET A 106 0.27 -4.02 0.90
CA MET A 106 -1.04 -3.40 1.07
C MET A 106 -2.03 -4.16 0.20
N VAL A 107 -3.22 -4.38 0.71
CA VAL A 107 -4.36 -4.88 -0.05
C VAL A 107 -5.47 -3.86 0.10
N VAL A 108 -5.88 -3.28 -1.03
CA VAL A 108 -7.06 -2.43 -1.12
C VAL A 108 -8.27 -3.34 -1.22
N HIS A 109 -9.18 -3.30 -0.25
CA HIS A 109 -10.38 -4.13 -0.26
C HIS A 109 -11.51 -3.43 -1.01
N ASP A 110 -11.63 -2.13 -0.81
CA ASP A 110 -12.48 -1.23 -1.58
C ASP A 110 -11.96 0.21 -1.50
N ARG A 111 -12.69 1.17 -2.07
CA ARG A 111 -12.27 2.58 -2.14
C ARG A 111 -12.13 3.26 -0.77
N LYS A 112 -12.66 2.69 0.30
CA LYS A 112 -12.73 3.24 1.66
C LYS A 112 -12.07 2.32 2.70
N HIS A 113 -11.43 1.24 2.25
CA HIS A 113 -10.87 0.24 3.14
C HIS A 113 -9.62 -0.43 2.55
N TYR A 114 -8.54 -0.46 3.33
CA TYR A 114 -7.35 -1.21 3.00
C TYR A 114 -6.69 -1.84 4.24
N THR A 115 -5.88 -2.87 4.00
CA THR A 115 -5.00 -3.46 5.01
C THR A 115 -3.56 -3.37 4.56
N SER A 116 -2.63 -3.23 5.50
CA SER A 116 -1.19 -3.25 5.23
C SER A 116 -0.46 -4.07 6.27
N GLU A 117 0.49 -4.87 5.83
CA GLU A 117 1.44 -5.58 6.67
C GLU A 117 2.84 -5.13 6.29
N MET A 118 3.61 -4.68 7.26
CA MET A 118 4.98 -4.24 7.06
C MET A 118 5.93 -4.89 8.06
N THR A 119 7.18 -4.98 7.65
CA THR A 119 8.30 -5.46 8.43
C THR A 119 9.44 -4.46 8.26
N MET A 120 9.91 -3.96 9.39
CA MET A 120 11.11 -3.16 9.51
C MET A 120 12.21 -4.00 10.16
N LYS A 121 13.39 -4.04 9.55
CA LYS A 121 14.56 -4.76 10.08
C LYS A 121 15.73 -3.79 10.21
N GLY A 122 16.40 -3.79 11.36
CA GLY A 122 17.58 -2.97 11.62
C GLY A 122 18.23 -3.34 12.95
N ASN A 123 19.55 -3.17 13.08
CA ASN A 123 20.29 -3.44 14.33
C ASN A 123 19.98 -4.81 14.97
N ASN A 124 19.92 -5.88 14.15
CA ASN A 124 19.53 -7.25 14.54
C ASN A 124 18.14 -7.40 15.19
N GLN A 125 17.29 -6.37 15.08
CA GLN A 125 15.92 -6.36 15.55
C GLN A 125 14.95 -6.33 14.36
N GLN A 126 13.74 -6.81 14.62
CA GLN A 126 12.64 -6.78 13.68
C GLN A 126 11.41 -6.23 14.39
N MET A 127 10.72 -5.32 13.71
CA MET A 127 9.38 -4.87 14.07
C MET A 127 8.43 -5.23 12.94
N LYS A 128 7.32 -5.88 13.27
CA LYS A 128 6.20 -6.08 12.36
C LYS A 128 5.11 -5.09 12.73
N THR A 129 4.46 -4.53 11.72
CA THR A 129 3.31 -3.65 11.91
C THR A 129 2.19 -4.09 10.99
N ARG A 130 1.00 -4.26 11.55
CA ARG A 130 -0.26 -4.41 10.80
C ARG A 130 -1.01 -3.09 10.86
N ILE A 131 -1.60 -2.68 9.75
CA ILE A 131 -2.39 -1.45 9.64
C ILE A 131 -3.74 -1.77 9.01
N GLU A 132 -4.80 -1.30 9.65
CA GLU A 132 -6.16 -1.24 9.13
C GLU A 132 -6.47 0.22 8.79
N GLY A 133 -6.75 0.52 7.52
CA GLY A 133 -7.09 1.85 7.06
C GLY A 133 -8.57 1.94 6.68
N GLU A 134 -9.30 2.82 7.33
CA GLU A 134 -10.73 3.07 7.05
C GLU A 134 -10.99 4.56 6.78
N TRP A 135 -11.74 4.86 5.72
CA TRP A 135 -12.12 6.24 5.40
C TRP A 135 -13.10 6.77 6.45
N ALA A 136 -12.76 7.93 7.03
CA ALA A 136 -13.43 8.51 8.19
C ALA A 136 -14.17 9.82 7.88
N GLY A 137 -14.15 10.28 6.63
CA GLY A 137 -14.84 11.50 6.21
C GLY A 137 -14.00 12.42 5.35
N GLU A 138 -14.48 13.63 5.17
CA GLU A 138 -13.71 14.72 4.56
C GLU A 138 -12.63 15.22 5.54
N CYS A 139 -11.58 15.83 4.99
CA CYS A 139 -10.57 16.53 5.77
C CYS A 139 -11.16 17.82 6.34
N GLU A 140 -10.78 18.16 7.57
CA GLU A 140 -11.05 19.49 8.11
C GLU A 140 -10.09 20.49 7.45
N ASN A 141 -10.63 21.63 7.00
CA ASN A 141 -9.86 22.70 6.36
C ASN A 141 -9.04 23.50 7.38
#